data_AF-A0A254Q7R7-F1
#
_entry.id   AF-A0A254Q7R7-F1
#
_cell.length_a   1.000
_cell.length_b   1.000
_cell.length_c   1.000
_cell.angle_alpha   90.00
_cell.angle_beta   90.00
_cell.angle_gamma   90.00
#
_symmetry.space_group_name_H-M   'P 1'
#
loop_
_entity.id
_entity.type
_entity.pdbx_description
1 polymer ?
#
loop_
_entity_poly.entity_id
_entity_poly.type
_entity_poly.pdbx_seq_one_letter_code
_entity_poly.pdbx_strand_id
1 'polypeptide(L)'
;MADLRKWFKNTLIALVAIVSLTGSLTAHAQSTLQCQSVFTLAETKSLLFFKESIDEKLLDDVIIETIEGHGNITSRFTVNQTEALALGEKWMGQEYSQIGKAGSGVFLSSDGKRRFRIDNNSVLGNHSPYKPHVHLELVNPQTQVVISNNHIILN
;
A
#
# COMPACT_ATOMS: atom_id res chain seq x y z
N MET A 1 -14.92 -7.41 8.02
CA MET A 1 -13.89 -7.45 6.97
C MET A 1 -12.77 -6.50 7.37
N ALA A 2 -11.51 -6.88 7.19
CA ALA A 2 -10.37 -6.01 7.50
C ALA A 2 -10.20 -4.98 6.36
N ASP A 3 -10.28 -3.69 6.69
CA ASP A 3 -10.19 -2.60 5.72
C ASP A 3 -8.71 -2.32 5.38
N LEU A 4 -8.32 -2.52 4.11
CA LEU A 4 -6.98 -2.24 3.60
C LEU A 4 -6.56 -0.79 3.88
N ARG A 5 -7.49 0.18 3.77
CA ARG A 5 -7.22 1.59 4.08
C ARG A 5 -6.88 1.78 5.55
N LYS A 6 -7.64 1.13 6.43
CA LYS A 6 -7.41 1.21 7.88
C LYS A 6 -6.05 0.60 8.24
N TRP A 7 -5.70 -0.53 7.65
CA TRP A 7 -4.40 -1.17 7.90
C TRP A 7 -3.25 -0.34 7.34
N PHE A 8 -3.35 0.09 6.07
CA PHE A 8 -2.34 0.92 5.41
C PHE A 8 -2.08 2.22 6.21
N LYS A 9 -3.15 2.93 6.62
CA LYS A 9 -3.04 4.11 7.47
C LYS A 9 -2.35 3.81 8.80
N ASN A 10 -2.75 2.73 9.49
CA ASN A 10 -2.19 2.39 10.79
C ASN A 10 -0.71 1.97 10.71
N THR A 11 -0.32 1.20 9.69
CA THR A 11 1.06 0.75 9.47
C THR A 11 1.95 1.88 9.01
N LEU A 12 1.45 2.77 8.14
CA LEU A 12 2.20 3.94 7.68
C LEU A 12 2.42 4.95 8.81
N ILE A 13 1.42 5.21 9.65
CA ILE A 13 1.57 6.07 10.84
C ILE A 13 2.67 5.51 11.76
N ALA A 14 2.75 4.19 11.93
CA ALA A 14 3.83 3.56 12.68
C ALA A 14 5.21 3.75 12.04
N LEU A 15 5.31 3.69 10.70
CA LEU A 15 6.57 3.89 9.98
C LEU A 15 7.06 5.36 10.06
N VAL A 16 6.16 6.33 9.85
CA VAL A 16 6.47 7.77 9.98
C VAL A 16 6.87 8.13 11.41
N ALA A 17 6.25 7.49 12.41
CA ALA A 17 6.62 7.68 13.81
C ALA A 17 8.02 7.14 14.14
N ILE A 18 8.43 6.01 13.56
CA ILE A 18 9.75 5.41 13.78
C ILE A 18 10.86 6.26 13.13
N VAL A 19 10.64 6.75 11.91
CA VAL A 19 11.60 7.63 11.21
C VAL A 19 11.74 8.99 11.92
N SER A 20 10.66 9.48 12.55
CA SER A 20 10.66 10.73 13.31
C SER A 20 11.34 10.61 14.70
N LEU A 21 11.38 9.41 15.28
CA LEU A 21 12.03 9.15 16.57
C LEU A 21 13.56 8.97 16.46
N THR A 22 14.07 8.56 15.30
CA THR A 22 15.53 8.48 15.06
C THR A 22 16.14 9.78 14.54
N GLY A 23 15.32 10.74 14.12
CA GLY A 23 15.75 12.03 13.56
C GLY A 23 15.64 13.24 14.50
N SER A 24 15.10 13.08 15.72
CA SER A 24 14.82 14.23 16.61
C SER A 24 15.38 14.02 18.03
N LEU A 25 16.70 13.99 18.13
CA LEU A 25 17.43 14.37 19.36
C LEU A 25 18.18 15.69 19.16
N THR A 26 17.66 16.63 18.37
CA THR A 26 18.06 18.03 18.42
C THR A 26 17.03 18.88 17.68
N ALA A 27 16.04 19.41 18.40
CA ALA A 27 15.63 20.82 18.29
C ALA A 27 14.40 21.07 19.16
N HIS A 28 14.54 22.12 19.97
CA HIS A 28 13.54 22.70 20.84
C HIS A 28 12.38 23.36 20.07
N ALA A 29 11.25 23.44 20.80
CA ALA A 29 10.24 24.50 20.77
C ALA A 29 9.06 24.44 19.76
N GLN A 30 7.90 24.10 20.34
CA GLN A 30 6.61 24.84 20.28
C GLN A 30 6.08 25.31 18.90
N SER A 31 4.91 24.78 18.49
CA SER A 31 3.64 25.55 18.53
C SER A 31 2.46 24.82 17.86
N THR A 32 1.30 24.92 18.53
CA THR A 32 -0.08 24.98 18.01
C THR A 32 -0.67 23.79 17.25
N LEU A 33 -1.38 22.94 18.00
CA LEU A 33 -2.54 22.18 17.52
C LEU A 33 -3.79 23.07 17.62
N GLN A 34 -4.47 23.34 16.50
CA GLN A 34 -5.88 23.77 16.53
C GLN A 34 -6.68 22.97 15.51
N CYS A 35 -7.51 22.08 16.06
CA CYS A 35 -8.61 21.40 15.38
C CYS A 35 -9.77 22.39 15.24
N GLN A 36 -10.21 22.70 14.02
CA GLN A 36 -11.55 23.24 13.78
C GLN A 36 -12.12 22.68 12.47
N SER A 37 -13.30 22.09 12.58
CA SER A 37 -14.17 21.68 11.50
C SER A 37 -15.20 22.79 11.27
N VAL A 38 -15.38 23.24 10.03
CA VAL A 38 -16.52 24.07 9.63
C VAL A 38 -16.99 23.60 8.25
N PHE A 39 -18.20 23.05 8.22
CA PHE A 39 -18.96 22.73 7.01
C PHE A 39 -19.80 23.94 6.62
N THR A 40 -19.69 24.40 5.38
CA THR A 40 -20.75 25.16 4.68
C THR A 40 -20.81 24.73 3.21
N LEU A 41 -22.03 24.43 2.76
CA LEU A 41 -22.38 23.94 1.43
C LEU A 41 -22.22 25.02 0.36
N ALA A 42 -21.98 24.55 -0.87
CA ALA A 42 -21.97 25.28 -2.14
C ALA A 42 -20.66 26.00 -2.53
N GLU A 43 -19.52 25.31 -2.44
CA GLU A 43 -18.31 25.61 -3.25
C GLU A 43 -17.24 24.50 -3.15
N THR A 44 -17.62 23.22 -3.07
CA THR A 44 -16.68 22.11 -2.81
C THR A 44 -15.81 21.69 -4.00
N LYS A 45 -15.58 22.56 -5.00
CA LYS A 45 -14.66 22.26 -6.11
C LYS A 45 -13.21 22.67 -5.83
N SER A 46 -12.92 23.44 -4.79
CA SER A 46 -11.55 23.94 -4.55
C SER A 46 -11.03 23.83 -3.12
N LEU A 47 -11.67 23.03 -2.26
CA LEU A 47 -11.16 22.75 -0.91
C LEU A 47 -10.36 21.46 -0.89
N LEU A 48 -9.08 21.61 -1.26
CA LEU A 48 -7.93 21.01 -0.58
C LEU A 48 -8.05 19.54 -0.15
N PHE A 49 -7.73 18.67 -1.10
CA PHE A 49 -6.61 17.77 -0.90
C PHE A 49 -5.90 17.73 -2.25
N PHE A 50 -4.59 18.00 -2.29
CA PHE A 50 -3.75 17.41 -3.33
C PHE A 50 -3.87 15.89 -3.12
N LYS A 51 -4.97 15.30 -3.60
CA LYS A 51 -4.98 13.90 -3.93
C LYS A 51 -4.03 13.87 -5.10
N GLU A 52 -2.78 13.47 -4.87
CA GLU A 52 -1.88 13.09 -5.95
C GLU A 52 -2.75 12.38 -6.98
N SER A 53 -2.79 12.95 -8.19
CA SER A 53 -3.57 12.37 -9.25
C SER A 53 -3.00 10.97 -9.45
N ILE A 54 -3.73 9.95 -9.02
CA ILE A 54 -3.34 8.56 -9.22
C ILE A 54 -3.20 8.38 -10.73
N ASP A 55 -2.02 7.99 -11.18
CA ASP A 55 -1.83 7.61 -12.58
C ASP A 55 -2.46 6.23 -12.80
N GLU A 56 -3.72 6.22 -13.25
CA GLU A 56 -4.44 4.98 -13.53
C GLU A 56 -3.72 4.08 -14.54
N LYS A 57 -2.99 4.69 -15.48
CA LYS A 57 -2.22 3.94 -16.48
C LYS A 57 -1.04 3.24 -15.81
N LEU A 58 -0.34 3.90 -14.90
CA LEU A 58 0.73 3.28 -14.12
C LEU A 58 0.21 2.06 -13.35
N LEU A 59 -0.95 2.19 -12.69
CA LEU A 59 -1.59 1.08 -11.98
C LEU A 59 -1.91 -0.09 -12.91
N ASP A 60 -2.49 0.19 -14.08
CA ASP A 60 -2.79 -0.84 -15.08
C ASP A 60 -1.52 -1.52 -15.60
N ASP A 61 -0.46 -0.75 -15.90
CA ASP A 61 0.81 -1.29 -16.38
C ASP A 61 1.48 -2.21 -15.34
N VAL A 62 1.41 -1.87 -14.04
CA VAL A 62 1.92 -2.72 -12.95
C VAL A 62 1.10 -4.01 -12.81
N ILE A 63 -0.22 -3.92 -12.95
CA ILE A 63 -1.13 -5.08 -12.91
C ILE A 63 -0.84 -6.00 -14.09
N ILE A 64 -0.68 -5.46 -15.30
CA ILE A 64 -0.33 -6.22 -16.50
C ILE A 64 1.03 -6.90 -16.32
N GLU A 65 2.05 -6.18 -15.85
CA GLU A 65 3.37 -6.77 -15.55
C GLU A 65 3.27 -7.92 -14.55
N THR A 66 2.40 -7.80 -13.54
CA THR A 66 2.18 -8.86 -12.56
C THR A 66 1.50 -10.08 -13.19
N ILE A 67 0.52 -9.89 -14.05
CA ILE A 67 -0.22 -10.97 -14.72
C ILE A 67 0.66 -11.71 -15.74
N GLU A 68 1.47 -10.96 -16.49
CA GLU A 68 2.38 -11.50 -17.52
C GLU A 68 3.69 -12.05 -16.94
N GLY A 69 4.04 -11.64 -15.73
CA GLY A 69 5.22 -12.09 -15.02
C GLY A 69 5.15 -13.54 -14.54
N HIS A 70 6.31 -14.12 -14.24
CA HIS A 70 6.42 -15.47 -13.69
C HIS A 70 7.51 -15.54 -12.61
N GLY A 71 7.20 -16.21 -11.50
CA GLY A 71 8.10 -16.30 -10.35
C GLY A 71 8.25 -14.97 -9.60
N ASN A 72 9.38 -14.81 -8.92
CA ASN A 72 9.71 -13.56 -8.22
C ASN A 72 10.28 -12.55 -9.22
N ILE A 73 9.62 -11.42 -9.38
CA ILE A 73 10.06 -10.31 -10.24
C ILE A 73 10.15 -9.03 -9.41
N THR A 74 11.04 -8.12 -9.82
CA THR A 74 11.04 -6.73 -9.32
C THR A 74 10.41 -5.85 -10.39
N SER A 75 9.39 -5.11 -10.01
CA SER A 75 8.65 -4.23 -10.91
C SER A 75 9.59 -3.22 -11.57
N ARG A 76 9.40 -2.96 -12.87
CA ARG A 76 10.09 -1.85 -13.55
C ARG A 76 9.53 -0.48 -13.13
N PHE A 77 8.36 -0.48 -12.50
CA PHE A 77 7.68 0.69 -12.00
C PHE A 77 7.91 0.88 -10.50
N THR A 78 7.97 2.14 -10.08
CA THR A 78 7.92 2.54 -8.67
C THR A 78 6.64 3.33 -8.44
N VAL A 79 6.05 3.20 -7.25
CA VAL A 79 4.81 3.88 -6.89
C VAL A 79 4.98 4.61 -5.56
N ASN A 80 4.27 5.71 -5.37
CA ASN A 80 4.19 6.33 -4.05
C ASN A 80 3.19 5.57 -3.16
N GLN A 81 3.03 6.03 -1.91
CA GLN A 81 2.15 5.40 -0.94
C GLN A 81 0.67 5.44 -1.33
N THR A 82 0.22 6.55 -1.93
CA THR A 82 -1.16 6.73 -2.40
C THR A 82 -1.47 5.74 -3.53
N GLU A 83 -0.56 5.63 -4.49
CA GLU A 83 -0.63 4.72 -5.62
C GLU A 83 -0.54 3.26 -5.18
N ALA A 84 0.32 2.92 -4.20
CA ALA A 84 0.38 1.57 -3.65
C ALA A 84 -0.94 1.11 -3.02
N LEU A 85 -1.61 2.02 -2.29
CA LEU A 85 -2.94 1.74 -1.73
C LEU A 85 -3.98 1.58 -2.85
N ALA A 86 -4.00 2.48 -3.82
CA ALA A 86 -4.93 2.43 -4.95
C ALA A 86 -4.70 1.16 -5.80
N LEU A 87 -3.45 0.78 -6.02
CA LEU A 87 -3.04 -0.45 -6.70
C LEU A 87 -3.53 -1.67 -5.95
N GLY A 88 -3.35 -1.72 -4.62
CA GLY A 88 -3.89 -2.78 -3.78
C GLY A 88 -5.42 -2.88 -3.88
N GLU A 89 -6.14 -1.76 -3.81
CA GLU A 89 -7.61 -1.76 -3.96
C GLU A 89 -8.06 -2.28 -5.33
N LYS A 90 -7.43 -1.79 -6.41
CA LYS A 90 -7.72 -2.20 -7.78
C LYS A 90 -7.41 -3.69 -7.99
N TRP A 91 -6.28 -4.16 -7.48
CA TRP A 91 -5.86 -5.56 -7.57
C TRP A 91 -6.78 -6.50 -6.80
N MET A 92 -7.20 -6.15 -5.59
CA MET A 92 -8.03 -7.02 -4.76
C MET A 92 -9.49 -7.04 -5.21
N GLY A 93 -10.01 -5.95 -5.75
CA GLY A 93 -11.43 -5.82 -6.11
C GLY A 93 -12.34 -5.62 -4.89
N GLN A 94 -13.64 -5.89 -5.06
CA GLN A 94 -14.67 -5.56 -4.07
C GLN A 94 -14.57 -6.34 -2.75
N GLU A 95 -14.04 -7.57 -2.77
CA GLU A 95 -14.03 -8.44 -1.60
C GLU A 95 -12.69 -9.14 -1.44
N TYR A 96 -12.21 -9.16 -0.20
CA TYR A 96 -10.97 -9.81 0.19
C TYR A 96 -10.95 -10.10 1.69
N SER A 97 -10.04 -10.97 2.10
CA SER A 97 -9.80 -11.31 3.49
C SER A 97 -8.32 -11.15 3.83
N GLN A 98 -8.02 -10.73 5.05
CA GLN A 98 -6.66 -10.85 5.57
C GLN A 98 -6.42 -12.31 5.97
N ILE A 99 -5.30 -12.88 5.56
CA ILE A 99 -4.91 -14.24 5.87
C ILE A 99 -3.68 -14.27 6.80
N GLY A 100 -3.53 -15.38 7.53
CA GLY A 100 -2.50 -15.53 8.57
C GLY A 100 -2.90 -14.82 9.87
N LYS A 101 -1.89 -14.41 10.66
CA LYS A 101 -2.14 -13.68 11.92
C LYS A 101 -2.79 -12.32 11.63
N ALA A 102 -3.66 -11.87 12.53
CA ALA A 102 -4.22 -10.52 12.46
C ALA A 102 -3.08 -9.49 12.37
N GLY A 103 -3.16 -8.59 11.40
CA GLY A 103 -2.10 -7.62 11.14
C GLY A 103 -0.88 -8.17 10.40
N SER A 104 -0.97 -9.33 9.76
CA SER A 104 0.10 -9.88 8.90
C SER A 104 0.46 -8.97 7.72
N GLY A 105 -0.50 -8.17 7.25
CA GLY A 105 -0.36 -7.39 6.01
C GLY A 105 -0.54 -8.24 4.74
N VAL A 106 -1.11 -9.44 4.83
CA VAL A 106 -1.32 -10.35 3.69
C VAL A 106 -2.81 -10.50 3.41
N PHE A 107 -3.26 -10.10 2.22
CA PHE A 107 -4.66 -10.09 1.83
C PHE A 107 -4.91 -11.00 0.63
N LEU A 108 -5.99 -11.78 0.64
CA LEU A 108 -6.40 -12.69 -0.43
C LEU A 108 -7.76 -12.27 -0.99
N SER A 109 -7.86 -12.17 -2.31
CA SER A 109 -9.10 -11.82 -3.01
C SER A 109 -10.17 -12.90 -2.80
N SER A 110 -11.45 -12.55 -2.92
CA SER A 110 -12.56 -13.50 -2.72
C SER A 110 -12.54 -14.69 -3.68
N ASP A 111 -11.99 -14.52 -4.89
CA ASP A 111 -11.79 -15.60 -5.86
C ASP A 111 -10.54 -16.47 -5.60
N GLY A 112 -9.74 -16.12 -4.59
CA GLY A 112 -8.52 -16.83 -4.21
C GLY A 112 -7.36 -16.71 -5.20
N LYS A 113 -7.47 -15.86 -6.23
CA LYS A 113 -6.49 -15.75 -7.32
C LYS A 113 -5.42 -14.69 -7.11
N ARG A 114 -5.66 -13.72 -6.22
CA ARG A 114 -4.85 -12.51 -6.11
C ARG A 114 -4.49 -12.26 -4.66
N ARG A 115 -3.20 -12.05 -4.39
CA ARG A 115 -2.71 -11.62 -3.09
C ARG A 115 -2.15 -10.22 -3.18
N PHE A 116 -2.44 -9.40 -2.19
CA PHE A 116 -1.72 -8.16 -1.94
C PHE A 116 -0.97 -8.30 -0.62
N ARG A 117 0.34 -8.01 -0.63
CA ARG A 117 1.15 -8.03 0.59
C ARG A 117 1.81 -6.71 0.85
N ILE A 118 1.68 -6.30 2.09
CA ILE A 118 2.31 -5.13 2.67
C ILE A 118 2.81 -5.50 4.07
N ASP A 119 3.46 -6.66 4.20
CA ASP A 119 3.96 -7.11 5.48
C ASP A 119 5.15 -6.27 5.96
N ASN A 120 5.42 -6.33 7.27
CA ASN A 120 6.45 -5.49 7.91
C ASN A 120 7.84 -5.64 7.27
N ASN A 121 8.21 -6.84 6.82
CA ASN A 121 9.52 -7.03 6.21
C ASN A 121 9.63 -6.33 4.86
N SER A 122 8.55 -6.31 4.07
CA SER A 122 8.52 -5.62 2.77
C SER A 122 8.58 -4.11 2.92
N VAL A 123 7.77 -3.53 3.81
CA VAL A 123 7.74 -2.06 4.01
C VAL A 123 9.00 -1.51 4.65
N LEU A 124 9.74 -2.34 5.40
CA LEU A 124 11.05 -1.98 5.95
C LEU A 124 12.21 -2.27 4.97
N GLY A 125 11.96 -2.98 3.87
CA GLY A 125 13.00 -3.38 2.93
C GLY A 125 13.97 -4.43 3.48
N ASN A 126 13.51 -5.32 4.39
CA ASN A 126 14.34 -6.32 5.05
C ASN A 126 14.65 -7.55 4.19
N HIS A 127 14.09 -7.64 2.99
CA HIS A 127 14.40 -8.67 2.00
C HIS A 127 14.43 -8.07 0.60
N SER A 128 14.98 -8.84 -0.35
CA SER A 128 15.05 -8.47 -1.77
C SER A 128 13.73 -7.85 -2.26
N PRO A 129 13.71 -6.64 -2.86
CA PRO A 129 14.86 -5.91 -3.44
C PRO A 129 15.66 -5.02 -2.46
N TYR A 130 15.54 -5.23 -1.15
CA TYR A 130 16.22 -4.46 -0.09
C TYR A 130 15.89 -2.97 -0.09
N LYS A 131 14.66 -2.66 -0.48
CA LYS A 131 14.02 -1.34 -0.45
C LYS A 131 12.60 -1.52 0.04
N PRO A 132 11.98 -0.50 0.68
CA PRO A 132 10.55 -0.52 0.97
C PRO A 132 9.74 -0.88 -0.28
N HIS A 133 8.89 -1.91 -0.20
CA HIS A 133 8.09 -2.39 -1.31
C HIS A 133 6.78 -3.05 -0.85
N VAL A 134 5.87 -3.23 -1.80
CA VAL A 134 4.65 -4.05 -1.66
C VAL A 134 4.69 -5.20 -2.67
N HIS A 135 3.82 -6.19 -2.50
CA HIS A 135 3.68 -7.29 -3.45
C HIS A 135 2.29 -7.34 -4.07
N LEU A 136 2.24 -7.52 -5.38
CA LEU A 136 1.10 -8.16 -6.03
C LEU A 136 1.49 -9.59 -6.39
N GLU A 137 0.69 -10.54 -5.95
CA GLU A 137 0.89 -11.95 -6.29
C GLU A 137 -0.31 -12.50 -7.06
N LEU A 138 -0.06 -13.16 -8.18
CA LEU A 138 -1.02 -14.03 -8.84
C LEU A 138 -0.87 -15.44 -8.29
N VAL A 139 -1.98 -16.06 -7.91
CA VAL A 139 -2.02 -17.32 -7.17
C VAL A 139 -2.91 -18.31 -7.90
N ASN A 140 -2.48 -19.57 -7.97
CA ASN A 140 -3.36 -20.66 -8.38
C ASN A 140 -4.38 -20.91 -7.25
N PRO A 141 -5.69 -20.71 -7.47
CA PRO A 141 -6.66 -20.78 -6.38
C PRO A 141 -6.83 -22.18 -5.80
N GLN A 142 -6.51 -23.24 -6.57
CA GLN A 142 -6.61 -24.63 -6.11
C GLN A 142 -5.40 -25.06 -5.28
N THR A 143 -4.19 -24.75 -5.74
CA THR A 143 -2.95 -25.22 -5.10
C THR A 143 -2.35 -24.19 -4.14
N GLN A 144 -2.82 -22.94 -4.18
CA GLN A 144 -2.28 -21.77 -3.47
C GLN A 144 -0.83 -21.45 -3.83
N VAL A 145 -0.28 -22.08 -4.88
CA VAL A 145 1.04 -21.80 -5.41
C VAL A 145 1.03 -20.42 -6.08
N VAL A 146 2.05 -19.63 -5.76
CA VAL A 146 2.27 -18.32 -6.36
C VAL A 146 2.81 -18.50 -7.79
N ILE A 147 2.08 -17.96 -8.76
CA ILE A 147 2.44 -17.97 -10.18
C ILE A 147 3.40 -16.81 -10.47
N SER A 148 3.10 -15.63 -9.95
CA SER A 148 3.93 -14.44 -10.03
C SER A 148 3.91 -13.69 -8.71
N ASN A 149 5.04 -13.11 -8.33
CA ASN A 149 5.22 -12.31 -7.13
C ASN A 149 6.00 -11.04 -7.53
N ASN A 150 5.26 -9.98 -7.81
CA ASN A 150 5.81 -8.71 -8.25
C ASN A 150 6.15 -7.82 -7.06
N HIS A 151 7.43 -7.50 -6.87
CA HIS A 151 7.93 -6.61 -5.82
C HIS A 151 7.94 -5.17 -6.36
N ILE A 152 7.01 -4.34 -5.89
CA ILE A 152 6.84 -2.96 -6.37
C ILE A 152 7.42 -2.01 -5.34
N ILE A 153 8.51 -1.34 -5.73
CA ILE A 153 9.26 -0.44 -4.86
C ILE A 153 8.44 0.82 -4.57
N LEU A 154 8.43 1.22 -3.30
CA LEU A 154 7.87 2.49 -2.85
C LEU A 154 8.90 3.62 -3.03
N ASN A 155 8.49 4.75 -3.61
CA ASN A 155 9.31 5.96 -3.78
C ASN A 155 8.89 7.12 -2.88
#